data_AF-A0A928C2E1-F1
#
_entry.id   AF-A0A928C2E1-F1
#
_cell.length_a   1.000
_cell.length_b   1.000
_cell.length_c   1.000
_cell.angle_alpha   90.00
_cell.angle_beta   90.00
_cell.angle_gamma   90.00
#
_symmetry.space_group_name_H-M   'P 1'
#
loop_
_entity.id
_entity.type
_entity.pdbx_description
1 polymer ?
#
loop_
_entity_poly.entity_id
_entity_poly.type
_entity_poly.pdbx_seq_one_letter_code
_entity_poly.pdbx_strand_id
1 'polypeptide(L)'
;MKENNLHIGKLVQDFVKQKNINSAQLAREIGKTRQNIYDLYKRDDVEVKLLLAISKALKHNFFEDIYPAATKETSVDEVFDVLKKLVEERI
;
A
#
# COMPACT_ATOMS: atom_id res chain seq x y z
N MET A 1 -2.15 -19.40 -0.73
CA MET A 1 -2.48 -18.02 -0.30
C MET A 1 -3.26 -17.38 -1.43
N LYS A 2 -4.44 -16.80 -1.19
CA LYS A 2 -5.14 -16.07 -2.25
C LYS A 2 -4.33 -14.81 -2.53
N GLU A 3 -3.85 -14.64 -3.76
CA GLU A 3 -3.35 -13.36 -4.24
C GLU A 3 -4.49 -12.35 -4.13
N ASN A 4 -4.47 -11.52 -3.09
CA ASN A 4 -5.23 -10.29 -3.11
C ASN A 4 -4.56 -9.44 -4.18
N ASN A 5 -5.14 -9.41 -5.37
CA ASN A 5 -4.65 -8.64 -6.50
C ASN A 5 -4.82 -7.15 -6.16
N LEU A 6 -3.84 -6.61 -5.40
CA LEU A 6 -3.86 -5.27 -4.88
C LEU A 6 -3.63 -4.30 -6.02
N HIS A 7 -4.67 -3.57 -6.40
CA HIS A 7 -4.62 -2.60 -7.48
C HIS A 7 -4.25 -1.21 -6.92
N ILE A 8 -2.98 -0.83 -7.04
CA ILE A 8 -2.43 0.40 -6.43
C ILE A 8 -3.05 1.66 -7.03
N GLY A 9 -3.27 1.69 -8.35
CA GLY A 9 -3.95 2.81 -9.01
C GLY A 9 -5.35 3.08 -8.45
N LYS A 10 -6.09 2.02 -8.13
CA LYS A 10 -7.44 2.09 -7.57
C LYS A 10 -7.43 2.57 -6.13
N LEU A 11 -6.48 2.10 -5.31
CA LEU A 11 -6.24 2.59 -3.95
C LEU A 11 -6.06 4.11 -3.94
N VAL A 12 -5.19 4.64 -4.81
CA VAL A 12 -4.98 6.10 -4.94
C VAL A 12 -6.25 6.80 -5.40
N GLN A 13 -6.95 6.24 -6.39
CA GLN A 13 -8.19 6.82 -6.91
C GLN A 13 -9.25 6.96 -5.81
N ASP A 14 -9.40 5.94 -4.99
CA ASP A 14 -10.44 5.89 -3.95
C ASP A 14 -10.14 6.88 -2.83
N PHE A 15 -8.88 7.03 -2.43
CA PHE A 15 -8.46 8.09 -1.50
C PHE A 15 -8.76 9.49 -2.06
N VAL A 16 -8.38 9.76 -3.31
CA VAL A 16 -8.62 11.04 -3.98
C VAL A 16 -10.11 11.36 -4.04
N LYS A 17 -10.95 10.37 -4.39
CA LYS A 17 -12.41 10.51 -4.43
C LYS A 17 -12.99 10.75 -3.04
N GLN A 18 -12.60 9.94 -2.05
CA GLN A 18 -13.08 10.06 -0.66
C GLN A 18 -12.77 11.43 -0.06
N LYS A 19 -11.60 11.99 -0.38
CA LYS A 19 -11.16 13.32 0.10
C LYS A 19 -11.61 14.47 -0.80
N ASN A 20 -12.40 14.22 -1.86
CA ASN A 20 -12.84 15.21 -2.84
C ASN A 20 -11.68 16.02 -3.46
N ILE A 21 -10.53 15.38 -3.68
CA ILE A 21 -9.33 16.02 -4.22
C ILE A 21 -9.45 16.13 -5.74
N ASN A 22 -9.11 17.30 -6.28
CA ASN A 22 -9.13 17.53 -7.72
C ASN A 22 -7.93 16.81 -8.39
N SER A 23 -8.23 15.81 -9.23
CA SER A 23 -7.19 15.05 -9.94
C SER A 23 -6.33 15.90 -10.88
N ALA A 24 -6.83 17.01 -11.41
CA ALA A 24 -6.03 17.93 -12.22
C ALA A 24 -5.06 18.76 -11.36
N GLN A 25 -5.42 19.06 -10.12
CA GLN A 25 -4.51 19.71 -9.17
C GLN A 25 -3.42 18.75 -8.73
N LEU A 26 -3.78 17.52 -8.34
CA LEU A 26 -2.81 16.46 -8.03
C LEU A 26 -1.81 16.27 -9.17
N ALA A 27 -2.30 16.21 -10.42
CA ALA A 27 -1.45 16.09 -11.60
C ALA A 27 -0.38 17.19 -11.63
N ARG A 28 -0.76 18.46 -11.42
CA ARG A 28 0.18 19.59 -11.40
C ARG A 28 1.19 19.48 -10.27
N GLU A 29 0.75 19.11 -9.07
CA GLU A 29 1.62 18.98 -7.89
C GLU A 29 2.72 17.93 -8.08
N ILE A 30 2.44 16.87 -8.84
CA ILE A 30 3.42 15.80 -9.12
C ILE A 30 4.06 15.90 -10.51
N GLY A 31 3.88 17.02 -11.23
CA GLY A 31 4.49 17.25 -12.55
C GLY A 31 3.96 16.31 -13.65
N LYS A 32 2.68 15.95 -13.59
CA LYS A 32 1.99 15.07 -14.53
C LYS A 32 0.80 15.76 -15.20
N THR A 33 0.28 15.14 -16.26
CA THR A 33 -0.96 15.57 -16.89
C THR A 33 -2.17 14.91 -16.22
N ARG A 34 -3.35 15.52 -16.37
CA ARG A 34 -4.62 14.92 -15.93
C ARG A 34 -4.84 13.53 -16.56
N GLN A 35 -4.45 13.35 -17.83
CA GLN A 35 -4.55 12.06 -18.50
C GLN A 35 -3.66 11.01 -17.82
N ASN A 36 -2.41 11.35 -17.49
CA ASN A 36 -1.53 10.41 -16.77
C ASN A 36 -2.10 9.99 -15.41
N ILE A 37 -2.84 10.85 -14.72
CA ILE A 37 -3.52 10.49 -13.47
C ILE A 37 -4.66 9.48 -13.74
N TYR A 38 -5.47 9.68 -14.77
CA TYR A 38 -6.51 8.72 -15.12
C TYR A 38 -5.96 7.38 -15.61
N ASP A 39 -4.82 7.39 -16.30
CA ASP A 39 -4.11 6.18 -16.69
C ASP A 39 -3.54 5.48 -15.45
N LEU A 40 -2.93 6.23 -14.52
CA LEU A 40 -2.45 5.71 -13.25
C LEU A 40 -3.55 5.01 -12.46
N TYR A 41 -4.77 5.55 -12.42
CA TYR A 41 -5.89 4.91 -11.72
C TYR A 41 -6.29 3.53 -12.26
N LYS A 42 -5.87 3.18 -13.48
CA LYS A 42 -6.16 1.89 -14.13
C LYS A 42 -4.99 0.90 -14.01
N ARG A 43 -3.86 1.30 -13.42
CA ARG A 43 -2.69 0.44 -13.28
C ARG A 43 -2.76 -0.38 -12.00
N ASP A 44 -2.60 -1.69 -12.14
CA ASP A 44 -2.48 -2.60 -10.99
C ASP A 44 -1.25 -2.24 -10.14
N ASP A 45 -0.15 -1.83 -10.77
CA ASP A 45 1.10 -1.43 -10.14
C ASP A 45 1.41 0.07 -10.32
N VAL A 46 2.26 0.60 -9.43
CA VAL A 46 2.79 1.96 -9.53
C VAL A 46 4.25 1.93 -9.09
N GLU A 47 5.11 2.62 -9.84
CA GLU A 47 6.52 2.70 -9.50
C GLU A 47 6.71 3.41 -8.15
N VAL A 48 7.58 2.88 -7.28
CA VAL A 48 7.80 3.40 -5.91
C VAL A 48 8.06 4.91 -5.86
N LYS A 49 8.83 5.45 -6.82
CA LYS A 49 9.10 6.90 -6.90
C LYS A 49 7.82 7.72 -7.15
N LEU A 50 6.92 7.20 -7.97
CA LEU A 50 5.66 7.87 -8.29
C LEU A 50 4.69 7.77 -7.11
N LEU A 51 4.60 6.59 -6.48
CA LEU A 51 3.78 6.42 -5.28
C LEU A 51 4.26 7.33 -4.14
N LEU A 52 5.58 7.46 -3.95
CA LEU A 52 6.16 8.39 -2.98
C LEU A 52 5.82 9.86 -3.28
N ALA A 53 5.87 10.27 -4.54
CA ALA A 53 5.49 11.63 -4.95
C ALA A 53 4.01 11.90 -4.66
N ILE A 54 3.14 10.93 -4.97
CA ILE A 54 1.71 11.00 -4.69
C ILE A 54 1.46 11.05 -3.17
N SER A 55 2.12 10.20 -2.38
CA SER A 55 2.04 10.23 -0.92
C SER A 55 2.39 11.58 -0.33
N LYS A 56 3.45 12.22 -0.84
CA LYS A 56 3.86 13.56 -0.40
C LYS A 56 2.84 14.63 -0.77
N ALA A 57 2.35 14.62 -2.01
CA ALA A 57 1.35 15.58 -2.48
C ALA A 57 0.03 15.46 -1.70
N LEU A 58 -0.41 14.22 -1.45
CA LEU A 58 -1.67 13.92 -0.76
C LEU A 58 -1.54 13.89 0.77
N LYS A 59 -0.32 14.03 1.31
CA LYS A 59 0.00 13.89 2.74
C LYS A 59 -0.55 12.58 3.34
N HIS A 60 -0.43 11.49 2.60
CA HIS A 60 -0.95 10.17 2.98
C HIS A 60 0.06 9.06 2.68
N ASN A 61 0.28 8.16 3.64
CA ASN A 61 1.25 7.08 3.50
C ASN A 61 0.63 5.83 2.84
N PHE A 62 0.55 5.82 1.51
CA PHE A 62 0.05 4.66 0.76
C PHE A 62 0.87 3.37 0.98
N PHE A 63 2.11 3.46 1.46
CA PHE A 63 2.88 2.25 1.78
C PHE A 63 2.33 1.51 3.00
N GLU A 64 1.77 2.23 3.98
CA GLU A 64 1.09 1.61 5.14
C GLU A 64 -0.25 0.96 4.75
N ASP A 65 -0.93 1.47 3.71
CA ASP A 65 -2.14 0.82 3.19
C ASP A 65 -1.82 -0.51 2.49
N ILE A 66 -0.66 -0.59 1.83
CA ILE A 66 -0.19 -1.78 1.12
C ILE A 66 0.31 -2.83 2.10
N TYR A 67 1.12 -2.40 3.07
CA TYR A 67 1.71 -3.26 4.08
C TYR A 67 1.69 -2.52 5.43
N PRO A 68 0.63 -2.70 6.22
CA PRO A 68 0.53 -2.08 7.52
C PRO A 68 1.65 -2.60 8.43
N ALA A 69 2.33 -1.70 9.15
CA ALA A 69 3.33 -2.07 10.16
C ALA A 69 2.76 -3.01 11.25
N ALA A 70 1.43 -3.08 11.38
CA ALA A 70 0.72 -4.01 12.27
C ALA A 70 0.55 -5.44 11.70
N THR A 71 1.20 -5.77 10.58
CA THR A 71 1.36 -7.17 10.15
C THR A 71 2.28 -7.85 11.15
N LYS A 72 1.66 -8.41 12.21
CA LYS A 72 2.27 -9.09 13.36
C LYS A 72 3.74 -9.43 13.12
N GLU A 73 4.63 -8.62 13.68
CA GLU A 73 5.95 -9.11 14.05
C GLU A 73 5.69 -10.24 15.04
N THR A 74 5.62 -11.48 14.56
CA THR A 74 5.74 -12.62 15.48
C THR A 74 7.12 -12.49 16.08
N SER A 75 7.18 -12.20 17.38
CA SER A 75 8.47 -12.08 18.04
C SER A 75 9.22 -13.40 17.89
N VAL A 76 10.55 -13.34 17.84
CA VAL A 76 11.38 -14.56 17.81
C VAL A 76 11.02 -15.46 19.00
N ASP A 77 10.66 -14.87 20.14
CA ASP A 77 10.20 -15.58 21.33
C ASP A 77 8.88 -16.34 21.09
N GLU A 78 7.87 -15.72 20.44
CA GLU A 78 6.62 -16.41 20.07
C GLU A 78 6.88 -17.58 19.11
N VAL A 79 7.82 -17.45 18.17
CA VAL A 79 8.21 -18.54 17.29
C VAL A 79 8.89 -19.67 18.08
N PHE A 80 9.80 -19.32 19.00
CA PHE A 80 10.50 -20.29 19.83
C PHE A 80 9.55 -21.07 20.74
N ASP A 81 8.57 -20.42 21.36
CA ASP A 81 7.60 -21.06 22.23
C ASP A 81 6.74 -22.08 21.48
N VAL A 82 6.32 -21.74 20.25
CA VAL A 82 5.58 -22.66 19.37
C VAL A 82 6.45 -23.86 18.98
N LEU A 83 7.70 -23.62 18.57
CA LEU A 83 8.61 -24.70 18.17
C LEU A 83 8.93 -25.63 19.34
N LYS A 84 9.15 -25.08 20.54
CA LYS A 84 9.43 -25.87 21.73
C LYS A 84 8.28 -26.81 22.07
N LYS A 85 7.05 -26.29 22.05
CA LYS A 85 5.84 -27.08 22.28
C LYS A 85 5.67 -28.22 21.28
N LEU A 86 5.95 -27.97 19.99
CA LEU A 86 5.85 -28.99 18.94
C LEU A 86 6.91 -30.11 19.05
N VAL A 87 8.07 -29.81 19.62
CA VAL A 87 9.10 -30.82 19.90
C VAL A 87 8.71 -31.65 21.13
N GLU A 88 8.18 -31.01 22.17
CA GLU A 88 7.72 -31.68 23.40
C GLU A 88 6.52 -32.61 23.15
N GLU A 89 5.61 -32.25 22.24
CA GLU A 89 4.46 -33.08 21.86
C GLU A 89 4.82 -34.29 20.96
N ARG A 90 6.08 -34.40 20.50
CA ARG A 90 6.56 -35.49 19.62
C ARG A 90 7.44 -36.53 20.33
N ILE A 91 7.60 -36.43 21.64
CA ILE A 91 8.34 -37.37 22.51
C ILE A 91 7.32 -38.09 23.41
#